data_AF-A0A960IGC1-F1
#
_entry.id   AF-A0A960IGC1-F1
#
_cell.length_a   1.000
_cell.length_b   1.000
_cell.length_c   1.000
_cell.angle_alpha   90.00
_cell.angle_beta   90.00
_cell.angle_gamma   90.00
#
_symmetry.space_group_name_H-M   'P 1'
#
loop_
_entity.id
_entity.type
_entity.pdbx_description
1 polymer ?
#
loop_
_entity_poly.entity_id
_entity_poly.type
_entity_poly.pdbx_seq_one_letter_code
_entity_poly.pdbx_strand_id
1 'polypeptide(L)'
;MTRRSDDEAFGETAMTESLRTVDEVITAHRTLEGAGFEVRRPFPRPGRDLIDPFLLLDEMGPVDLGPGQAKGAPDHPHRGFET
;
A
#
# COMPACT_ATOMS: atom_id res chain seq x y z
N MET A 1 -10.49 54.48 -33.13
CA MET A 1 -9.42 53.68 -33.77
C MET A 1 -9.00 52.62 -32.77
N THR A 2 -9.39 51.38 -33.03
CA THR A 2 -9.29 50.23 -32.12
C THR A 2 -7.85 49.71 -32.06
N ARG A 3 -7.32 49.49 -30.86
CA ARG A 3 -6.34 48.41 -30.64
C ARG A 3 -6.76 47.67 -29.38
N ARG A 4 -7.33 46.48 -29.60
CA ARG A 4 -7.30 45.38 -28.64
C ARG A 4 -5.83 45.08 -28.37
N SER A 5 -5.44 45.09 -27.11
CA SER A 5 -4.29 44.32 -26.64
C SER A 5 -4.89 43.28 -25.71
N ASP A 6 -5.16 42.12 -26.31
CA ASP A 6 -5.47 40.89 -25.61
C ASP A 6 -4.19 40.51 -24.85
N ASP A 7 -4.06 41.01 -23.62
CA ASP A 7 -3.08 40.51 -22.67
C ASP A 7 -3.76 39.33 -21.96
N GLU A 8 -3.79 38.19 -22.65
CA GLU A 8 -4.18 36.91 -22.07
C GLU A 8 -3.16 36.59 -20.97
N ALA A 9 -3.45 37.07 -19.76
CA ALA A 9 -2.78 36.65 -18.56
C ALA A 9 -3.04 35.15 -18.39
N PHE A 10 -2.11 34.32 -18.88
CA PHE A 10 -2.02 32.92 -18.49
C PHE A 10 -1.91 32.90 -16.97
N GLY A 11 -3.02 32.56 -16.32
CA GLY A 11 -3.11 32.50 -14.87
C GLY A 11 -2.09 31.50 -14.36
N GLU A 12 -1.02 32.01 -13.77
CA GLU A 12 -0.04 31.23 -13.03
C GLU A 12 -0.75 30.71 -11.79
N THR A 13 -1.39 29.54 -11.93
CA THR A 13 -1.98 28.82 -10.81
C THR A 13 -0.80 28.30 -10.00
N ALA A 14 -0.39 29.07 -8.99
CA ALA A 14 0.54 28.61 -7.98
C ALA A 14 -0.01 27.29 -7.40
N MET A 15 0.62 26.18 -7.75
CA MET A 15 0.37 24.89 -7.11
C MET A 15 0.88 25.01 -5.69
N THR A 16 -0.02 25.26 -4.75
CA THR A 16 0.28 25.17 -3.32
C THR A 16 0.53 23.69 -3.02
N GLU A 17 1.81 23.30 -2.93
CA GLU A 17 2.25 21.98 -2.48
C GLU A 17 1.83 21.79 -1.00
N SER A 18 0.58 21.37 -0.81
CA SER A 18 0.09 20.92 0.50
C SER A 18 0.60 19.50 0.73
N LEU A 19 1.42 19.31 1.76
CA LEU A 19 1.86 17.98 2.17
C LEU A 19 0.65 17.16 2.60
N ARG A 20 0.59 15.90 2.14
CA ARG A 20 -0.43 14.95 2.61
C ARG A 20 -0.27 14.73 4.11
N THR A 21 -1.39 14.75 4.82
CA THR A 21 -1.45 14.36 6.23
C THR A 21 -1.72 12.87 6.36
N VAL A 22 -1.31 12.28 7.48
CA VAL A 22 -1.67 10.90 7.82
C VAL A 22 -3.17 10.87 8.13
N ASP A 23 -3.93 10.07 7.39
CA ASP A 23 -5.36 9.86 7.64
C ASP A 23 -5.59 8.95 8.85
N GLU A 24 -4.81 7.86 8.94
CA GLU A 24 -4.91 6.89 10.04
C GLU A 24 -3.60 6.11 10.21
N VAL A 25 -3.35 5.65 11.44
CA VAL A 25 -2.29 4.68 11.77
C VAL A 25 -2.92 3.35 12.18
N ILE A 26 -2.65 2.30 11.41
CA ILE A 26 -3.19 0.95 11.67
C ILE A 26 -2.12 0.10 12.35
N THR A 27 -2.44 -0.46 13.52
CA THR A 27 -1.60 -1.49 14.17
C THR A 27 -1.86 -2.84 13.51
N ALA A 28 -0.83 -3.43 12.91
CA ALA A 28 -0.91 -4.75 12.29
C ALA A 28 -1.18 -5.84 13.34
N HIS A 29 -2.10 -6.75 13.01
CA HIS A 29 -2.37 -7.93 13.82
C HIS A 29 -1.50 -9.10 13.38
N ARG A 30 -1.25 -10.05 14.29
CA ARG A 30 -0.50 -11.26 14.00
C ARG A 30 -1.44 -12.38 13.55
N THR A 31 -1.05 -13.12 12.53
CA THR A 31 -1.76 -14.30 12.07
C THR A 31 -0.78 -15.34 11.50
N LEU A 32 -1.27 -16.56 11.27
CA LEU A 32 -0.52 -17.64 10.63
C LEU A 32 -0.99 -17.83 9.19
N GLU A 33 -0.03 -17.99 8.28
CA GLU A 33 -0.27 -18.23 6.85
C GLU A 33 0.42 -19.50 6.35
N GLY A 34 -0.15 -20.15 5.32
CA GLY A 34 0.44 -21.30 4.65
C GLY A 34 0.95 -22.39 5.61
N ALA A 35 2.25 -22.71 5.54
CA ALA A 35 2.92 -23.69 6.40
C ALA A 35 3.11 -23.25 7.88
N GLY A 36 2.38 -22.23 8.32
CA GLY A 36 2.51 -21.62 9.64
C GLY A 36 3.60 -20.57 9.70
N PHE A 37 3.64 -19.69 8.70
CA PHE A 37 4.39 -18.43 8.73
C PHE A 37 3.65 -17.46 9.64
N GLU A 38 4.31 -16.95 10.67
CA GLU A 38 3.78 -15.82 11.43
C GLU A 38 3.98 -14.53 10.63
N VAL A 39 2.88 -13.84 10.34
CA VAL A 39 2.88 -12.59 9.61
C VAL A 39 2.21 -11.48 10.41
N ARG A 40 2.61 -10.23 10.15
CA ARG A 40 1.91 -9.04 10.66
C ARG A 40 1.14 -8.40 9.52
N ARG A 41 -0.20 -8.39 9.64
CA ARG A 41 -1.13 -7.91 8.62
C ARG A 41 -1.84 -6.62 9.06
N PRO A 42 -1.58 -5.47 8.42
CA PRO A 42 -2.36 -4.24 8.65
C PRO A 42 -3.70 -4.23 7.91
N PHE A 43 -3.76 -4.83 6.71
CA PHE A 43 -4.98 -4.97 5.91
C PHE A 43 -4.87 -6.21 4.98
N PRO A 44 -5.98 -6.81 4.52
CA PRO A 44 -7.37 -6.43 4.77
C PRO A 44 -7.81 -6.67 6.23
N ARG A 45 -8.75 -5.84 6.71
CA ARG A 45 -9.38 -5.96 8.03
C ARG A 45 -10.79 -5.36 8.01
N PRO A 46 -11.68 -5.69 8.95
CA PRO A 46 -13.00 -5.07 9.02
C PRO A 46 -12.92 -3.53 8.96
N GLY A 47 -13.56 -2.94 7.95
CA GLY A 47 -13.59 -1.49 7.73
C GLY A 47 -12.41 -0.92 6.92
N ARG A 48 -11.51 -1.77 6.40
CA ARG A 48 -10.47 -1.48 5.38
C ARG A 48 -10.17 -2.77 4.62
N ASP A 49 -11.10 -3.17 3.77
CA ASP A 49 -10.97 -4.40 2.97
C ASP A 49 -10.09 -4.19 1.72
N LEU A 50 -10.00 -2.95 1.23
CA LEU A 50 -9.26 -2.59 0.03
C LEU A 50 -8.57 -1.23 0.23
N ILE A 51 -7.28 -1.17 -0.11
CA ILE A 51 -6.54 0.08 -0.22
C ILE A 51 -6.07 0.14 -1.67
N ASP A 52 -6.97 0.52 -2.57
CA ASP A 52 -6.74 0.49 -4.03
C ASP A 52 -5.41 1.18 -4.39
N PRO A 53 -4.49 0.53 -5.13
CA PRO A 53 -4.61 -0.79 -5.80
C PRO A 53 -4.08 -2.00 -5.01
N PHE A 54 -3.73 -1.82 -3.73
CA PHE A 54 -3.19 -2.87 -2.88
C PHE A 54 -4.30 -3.74 -2.27
N LEU A 55 -4.14 -5.06 -2.41
CA LEU A 55 -5.10 -6.05 -1.94
C LEU A 55 -4.74 -6.62 -0.57
N LEU A 56 -3.44 -6.74 -0.28
CA LEU A 56 -2.93 -7.38 0.93
C LEU A 56 -1.49 -6.91 1.20
N LEU A 57 -1.12 -6.79 2.47
CA LEU A 57 0.26 -6.61 2.89
C LEU A 57 0.54 -7.51 4.09
N ASP A 58 1.61 -8.31 4.01
CA ASP A 58 2.12 -9.11 5.12
C ASP A 58 3.60 -8.81 5.35
N GLU A 59 3.96 -8.47 6.58
CA GLU A 59 5.35 -8.47 7.02
C GLU A 59 5.69 -9.85 7.59
N MET A 60 6.68 -10.51 6.99
CA MET A 60 7.28 -11.76 7.51
C MET A 60 8.56 -11.43 8.28
N GLY A 61 8.62 -11.82 9.56
CA GLY A 61 9.80 -11.66 10.39
C GLY A 61 9.94 -10.26 11.03
N PRO A 62 11.15 -9.89 11.50
CA PRO A 62 12.39 -10.69 11.43
C PRO A 62 12.27 -12.00 12.21
N VAL A 63 12.87 -13.06 11.69
CA VAL A 63 12.89 -14.40 12.32
C VAL A 63 14.26 -15.04 12.11
N ASP A 64 14.83 -15.60 13.18
CA ASP A 64 16.06 -16.38 13.11
C ASP A 64 15.71 -17.85 12.84
N LEU A 65 16.16 -18.36 11.70
CA LEU A 65 15.93 -19.74 11.28
C LEU A 65 17.27 -20.48 11.19
N GLY A 66 17.41 -21.54 11.98
CA GLY A 66 18.56 -22.44 11.88
C GLY A 66 18.52 -23.31 10.61
N PRO A 67 19.61 -24.04 10.31
CA PRO A 67 19.66 -24.95 9.17
C PRO A 67 18.48 -25.92 9.16
N GLY A 68 17.73 -25.97 8.06
CA GLY A 68 16.57 -26.86 7.87
C GLY A 68 15.28 -26.42 8.57
N GLN A 69 15.26 -25.28 9.26
CA GLN A 69 14.05 -24.76 9.93
C GLN A 69 13.21 -23.85 9.03
N ALA A 70 13.77 -23.39 7.91
CA ALA A 70 13.06 -22.58 6.94
C ALA A 70 11.89 -23.37 6.35
N LYS A 71 10.69 -22.81 6.51
CA LYS A 71 9.47 -23.30 5.88
C LYS A 71 9.34 -22.67 4.50
N GLY A 72 8.83 -23.42 3.53
CA GLY A 72 8.40 -22.89 2.24
C GLY A 72 6.90 -22.62 2.23
N ALA A 73 6.42 -21.84 1.26
CA ALA A 73 5.01 -21.82 0.93
C ALA A 73 4.69 -23.07 0.09
N PRO A 74 3.73 -23.93 0.50
CA PRO A 74 3.26 -25.02 -0.34
C PRO A 74 2.73 -24.50 -1.69
N ASP A 75 2.67 -25.34 -2.71
CA ASP A 75 2.09 -24.97 -4.01
C ASP A 75 0.67 -24.41 -3.84
N HIS A 76 0.44 -23.20 -4.34
CA HIS A 76 -0.88 -22.54 -4.30
C HIS A 76 -1.07 -21.61 -5.51
N PRO A 77 -2.30 -21.49 -6.05
CA PRO A 77 -2.57 -20.67 -7.22
C PRO A 77 -2.78 -19.19 -6.89
N HIS A 78 -2.46 -18.32 -7.85
CA HIS A 78 -2.85 -16.91 -7.90
C HIS A 78 -3.48 -16.59 -9.25
N ARG A 79 -4.42 -15.64 -9.31
CA ARG A 79 -5.10 -15.24 -10.56
C ARG A 79 -5.60 -13.80 -10.49
N GLY A 80 -5.28 -13.00 -11.49
CA GLY A 80 -5.89 -11.68 -11.71
C GLY A 80 -5.30 -10.52 -10.92
N PHE A 81 -4.15 -10.74 -10.26
CA PHE A 81 -3.39 -9.72 -9.52
C PHE A 81 -1.90 -10.12 -9.45
N GLU A 82 -1.09 -9.26 -8.86
CA GLU A 82 0.34 -9.47 -8.63
C GLU A 82 0.63 -9.64 -7.13
N THR A 83 1.59 -10.51 -6.81
CA THR A 83 2.07 -10.77 -5.45
C THR A 83 3.48 -10.22 -5.27
#